data_AF-A0A6P8ZM28-F1
#
_entry.id   AF-A0A6P8ZM28-F1
#
_cell.length_a   1.000
_cell.length_b   1.000
_cell.length_c   1.000
_cell.angle_alpha   90.00
_cell.angle_beta   90.00
_cell.angle_gamma   90.00
#
_symmetry.space_group_name_H-M   'P 1'
#
loop_
_entity.id
_entity.type
_entity.pdbx_description
1 polymer ?
#
loop_
_entity_poly.entity_id
_entity_poly.type
_entity_poly.pdbx_seq_one_letter_code
_entity_poly.pdbx_strand_id
1 'polypeptide(L)'
;MRFTLPLLARRLRPPVAPPEIKVSELTKKYANLPEKYIEDATRGVTYRTPRGINYRPKEQRTFKNYVGLERPWAFESENEKEDINYSPFVEPLRHWFFFKGDRVQVLVGKDAGKQGLVELVIPERNWVIVGGLNGEVESNKDEDGYIYSYAYTERPLLVPSQVALVDPGDLLPTEVEWGYTETGDKVRVSVRTGRIIPLSKKTEETHQYKSPANYVENEKDTTAANMKVTFKPRLTTFEMEIAEELGITEDRIPKKTYWY
;
A
#
# COMPACT_ATOMS: atom_id res chain seq x y z
N MET A 1 37.55 37.58 38.97
CA MET A 1 37.50 36.32 38.21
C MET A 1 36.34 36.39 37.22
N ARG A 2 36.62 36.38 35.90
CA ARG A 2 35.60 36.31 34.85
C ARG A 2 35.52 34.87 34.37
N PHE A 3 34.40 34.19 34.62
CA PHE A 3 34.13 32.87 34.07
C PHE A 3 33.57 33.02 32.66
N THR A 4 34.31 32.56 31.66
CA THR A 4 33.83 32.40 30.29
C THR A 4 33.15 31.05 30.15
N LEU A 5 31.83 31.03 29.93
CA LEU A 5 31.09 29.82 29.57
C LEU A 5 31.54 29.35 28.17
N PRO A 6 32.01 28.10 28.00
CA PRO A 6 32.29 27.59 26.68
C PRO A 6 30.96 27.43 25.94
N LEU A 7 30.87 28.02 24.74
CA LEU A 7 29.79 27.77 23.80
C LEU A 7 29.80 26.28 23.47
N LEU A 8 28.95 25.52 24.18
CA LEU A 8 28.56 24.17 23.79
C LEU A 8 27.94 24.31 22.40
N ALA A 9 28.73 24.02 21.37
CA ALA A 9 28.25 23.83 20.02
C ALA A 9 27.12 22.81 20.12
N ARG A 10 25.88 23.31 20.04
CA ARG A 10 24.67 22.51 20.00
C ARG A 10 24.90 21.60 18.81
N ARG A 11 25.31 20.34 19.05
CA ARG A 11 25.45 19.34 17.98
C ARG A 11 24.13 19.41 17.25
N LEU A 12 24.13 19.97 16.04
CA LEU A 12 22.97 19.96 15.18
C LEU A 12 22.61 18.49 15.12
N ARG A 13 21.47 18.12 15.70
CA ARG A 13 20.99 16.75 15.53
C ARG A 13 20.98 16.56 14.01
N PRO A 14 21.47 15.42 13.50
CA PRO A 14 21.26 15.11 12.10
C PRO A 14 19.77 15.35 11.81
N PRO A 15 19.43 15.95 10.66
CA PRO A 15 18.03 16.18 10.33
C PRO A 15 17.28 14.87 10.56
N VAL A 16 16.17 14.94 11.29
CA VAL A 16 15.35 13.76 11.55
C VAL A 16 15.01 13.19 10.19
N ALA A 17 15.40 11.94 9.93
CA ALA A 17 15.03 11.29 8.69
C ALA A 17 13.52 11.37 8.56
N PRO A 18 12.98 11.85 7.43
CA PRO A 18 11.54 11.90 7.22
C PRO A 18 10.97 10.49 7.46
N PRO A 19 9.77 10.38 8.06
CA PRO A 19 9.17 9.08 8.31
C PRO A 19 9.02 8.32 6.98
N GLU A 20 9.48 7.07 6.94
CA GLU A 20 9.27 6.20 5.79
C GLU A 20 7.76 5.95 5.61
N ILE A 21 7.22 6.26 4.43
CA ILE A 21 5.83 5.96 4.11
C ILE A 21 5.71 4.46 3.88
N LYS A 22 4.99 3.77 4.77
CA LYS A 22 4.66 2.36 4.59
C LYS A 22 3.42 2.24 3.71
N VAL A 23 3.50 1.41 2.67
CA VAL A 23 2.34 1.06 1.85
C VAL A 23 1.31 0.34 2.72
N SER A 24 0.07 0.82 2.64
CA SER A 24 -1.06 0.29 3.40
C SER A 24 -1.49 -1.09 2.90
N GLU A 25 -2.10 -1.88 3.80
CA GLU A 25 -2.63 -3.20 3.46
C GLU A 25 -3.69 -3.15 2.36
N LEU A 26 -4.49 -2.08 2.29
CA LEU A 26 -5.51 -1.93 1.23
C LEU A 26 -4.87 -1.78 -0.15
N THR A 27 -3.80 -0.99 -0.23
CA THR A 27 -3.03 -0.83 -1.46
C THR A 27 -2.38 -2.16 -1.88
N LYS A 28 -1.83 -2.93 -0.93
CA LYS A 28 -1.22 -4.25 -1.20
C LYS A 28 -2.23 -5.27 -1.69
N LYS A 29 -3.38 -5.40 -1.00
CA LYS A 29 -4.44 -6.38 -1.31
C LYS A 29 -4.96 -6.22 -2.74
N TYR A 30 -5.10 -4.98 -3.21
CA TYR A 30 -5.51 -4.71 -4.58
C TYR A 30 -4.52 -5.26 -5.62
N ALA A 31 -3.21 -5.17 -5.37
CA ALA A 31 -2.19 -5.54 -6.34
C ALA A 31 -2.10 -7.06 -6.57
N ASN A 32 -2.40 -7.86 -5.54
CA ASN A 32 -2.11 -9.30 -5.50
C ASN A 32 -0.67 -9.62 -5.91
N LEU A 33 0.26 -8.75 -5.48
CA LEU A 33 1.70 -8.94 -5.66
C LEU A 33 2.30 -9.48 -4.37
N PRO A 34 3.37 -10.30 -4.44
CA PRO A 34 4.09 -10.71 -3.26
C PRO A 34 4.55 -9.51 -2.43
N GLU A 35 4.36 -9.56 -1.12
CA GLU A 35 4.66 -8.44 -0.23
C GLU A 35 6.12 -7.98 -0.35
N LYS A 36 7.04 -8.95 -0.48
CA LYS A 36 8.47 -8.68 -0.74
C LYS A 36 8.71 -7.90 -2.04
N TYR A 37 7.96 -8.18 -3.10
CA TYR A 37 8.08 -7.44 -4.36
C TYR A 37 7.65 -5.98 -4.18
N ILE A 38 6.55 -5.74 -3.47
CA ILE A 38 6.07 -4.38 -3.16
C ILE A 38 7.10 -3.62 -2.31
N GLU A 39 7.66 -4.28 -1.30
CA GLU A 39 8.73 -3.70 -0.49
C GLU A 39 9.97 -3.37 -1.32
N ASP A 40 10.42 -4.28 -2.18
CA ASP A 40 11.60 -4.08 -3.02
C ASP A 40 11.38 -2.94 -4.03
N ALA A 41 10.18 -2.84 -4.62
CA ALA A 41 9.81 -1.77 -5.55
C ALA A 41 9.74 -0.39 -4.86
N THR A 42 9.20 -0.33 -3.65
CA THR A 42 9.06 0.91 -2.87
C THR A 42 10.37 1.38 -2.25
N ARG A 43 11.27 0.46 -1.89
CA ARG A 43 12.53 0.76 -1.17
C ARG A 43 13.50 1.64 -1.95
N GLY A 44 13.38 1.71 -3.29
CA GLY A 44 14.15 2.65 -4.11
C GLY A 44 15.67 2.51 -3.98
N VAL A 45 16.17 1.27 -3.97
CA VAL A 45 17.59 0.98 -3.76
C VAL A 45 18.39 1.37 -5.01
N THR A 46 19.29 2.34 -4.88
CA THR A 46 20.20 2.73 -5.98
C THR A 46 21.45 1.89 -6.00
N TYR A 47 21.96 1.55 -4.82
CA TYR A 47 23.17 0.73 -4.70
C TYR A 47 23.08 -0.20 -3.50
N ARG A 48 23.44 -1.46 -3.73
CA ARG A 48 23.62 -2.47 -2.69
C ARG A 48 25.03 -3.03 -2.80
N THR A 49 25.71 -3.17 -1.67
CA THR A 49 27.03 -3.80 -1.66
C THR A 49 26.90 -5.25 -2.14
N PRO A 50 27.84 -5.77 -2.96
CA PRO A 50 27.81 -7.16 -3.38
C PRO A 50 27.75 -8.12 -2.20
N ARG A 51 27.07 -9.26 -2.38
CA ARG A 51 27.06 -10.32 -1.36
C ARG A 51 28.42 -11.01 -1.35
N GLY A 52 29.23 -10.76 -0.32
CA GLY A 52 30.50 -11.44 -0.12
C GLY A 52 31.08 -11.12 1.25
N ILE A 53 31.99 -11.99 1.72
CA ILE A 53 32.60 -11.89 3.06
C ILE A 53 33.31 -10.55 3.26
N ASN A 54 33.92 -10.03 2.19
CA ASN A 54 34.68 -8.76 2.22
C ASN A 54 33.79 -7.51 2.24
N TYR A 55 32.50 -7.64 1.97
CA TYR A 55 31.58 -6.52 1.86
C TYR A 55 30.68 -6.46 3.09
N ARG A 56 30.77 -5.34 3.81
CA ARG A 56 29.74 -5.03 4.82
C ARG A 56 28.44 -4.72 4.09
N PRO A 57 27.30 -5.33 4.49
CA PRO A 57 26.01 -5.05 3.86
C PRO A 57 25.65 -3.58 4.10
N LYS A 58 25.74 -2.78 3.04
CA LYS A 58 25.29 -1.39 3.00
C LYS A 58 24.33 -1.20 1.83
N GLU A 59 23.40 -0.29 2.03
CA GLU A 59 22.38 0.04 1.06
C GLU A 59 22.28 1.56 0.97
N GLN A 60 22.38 2.08 -0.24
CA GLN A 60 22.06 3.46 -0.55
C GLN A 60 20.68 3.49 -1.19
N ARG A 61 19.79 4.31 -0.64
CA ARG A 61 18.40 4.45 -1.06
C ARG A 61 18.17 5.84 -1.61
N THR A 62 17.33 5.93 -2.63
CA THR A 62 16.67 7.19 -2.98
C THR A 62 15.54 7.40 -1.97
N PHE A 63 15.50 8.55 -1.31
CA PHE A 63 14.35 8.93 -0.50
C PHE A 63 13.17 9.25 -1.41
N LYS A 64 12.33 8.24 -1.70
CA LYS A 64 11.00 8.46 -2.29
C LYS A 64 10.00 8.58 -1.14
N ASN A 65 9.72 9.81 -0.71
CA ASN A 65 8.72 10.10 0.32
C ASN A 65 7.40 10.61 -0.26
N TYR A 66 7.15 10.32 -1.54
CA TYR A 66 5.95 10.76 -2.25
C TYR A 66 5.23 9.55 -2.82
N VAL A 67 3.93 9.46 -2.54
CA VAL A 67 3.02 8.51 -3.17
C VAL A 67 2.12 9.31 -4.10
N GLY A 68 2.24 9.06 -5.40
CA GLY A 68 1.38 9.69 -6.41
C GLY A 68 0.00 9.05 -6.47
N LEU A 69 -0.70 9.30 -7.57
CA LEU A 69 -1.91 8.53 -7.92
C LEU A 69 -1.52 7.08 -8.25
N GLU A 70 -0.40 6.96 -8.96
CA GLU A 70 0.13 5.69 -9.42
C GLU A 70 0.71 4.85 -8.30
N ARG A 71 0.63 3.53 -8.49
CA ARG A 71 1.19 2.59 -7.52
C ARG A 71 2.72 2.62 -7.59
N PRO A 72 3.44 2.45 -6.48
CA PRO A 72 4.90 2.55 -6.46
C PRO A 72 5.66 1.56 -7.36
N TRP A 73 5.00 0.48 -7.79
CA TRP A 73 5.54 -0.53 -8.70
C TRP A 73 5.04 -0.36 -10.15
N ALA A 74 4.20 0.64 -10.42
CA ALA A 74 3.78 0.98 -11.78
C ALA A 74 4.91 1.72 -12.49
N PHE A 75 5.06 1.47 -13.79
CA PHE A 75 6.07 2.12 -14.63
C PHE A 75 5.95 3.65 -14.62
N GLU A 76 4.71 4.15 -14.63
CA GLU A 76 4.40 5.58 -14.62
C GLU A 76 4.87 6.27 -13.33
N SER A 77 4.92 5.56 -12.20
CA SER A 77 5.46 6.08 -10.94
C SER A 77 6.97 6.37 -10.98
N GLU A 78 7.71 5.80 -11.93
CA GLU A 78 9.14 6.08 -12.11
C GLU A 78 9.40 7.43 -12.77
N ASN A 79 8.40 7.97 -13.47
CA ASN A 79 8.47 9.20 -14.25
C ASN A 79 8.02 10.44 -13.46
N GLU A 80 7.19 10.28 -12.41
CA GLU A 80 6.82 11.36 -11.46
C GLU A 80 7.94 11.70 -10.45
N LYS A 81 9.20 11.76 -10.90
CA LYS A 81 10.31 12.23 -10.07
C LYS A 81 10.32 13.76 -10.00
N GLU A 82 9.28 14.36 -9.45
CA GLU A 82 9.34 15.75 -8.99
C GLU A 82 10.30 15.86 -7.79
N ASP A 83 10.79 17.08 -7.54
CA ASP A 83 11.84 17.41 -6.58
C ASP A 83 11.70 16.66 -5.24
N ILE A 84 12.61 15.70 -5.05
CA ILE A 84 12.88 14.76 -3.94
C ILE A 84 12.86 15.30 -2.50
N ASN A 85 12.55 16.58 -2.27
CA ASN A 85 12.62 17.24 -0.97
C ASN A 85 11.27 17.58 -0.33
N TYR A 86 10.13 17.36 -1.01
CA TYR A 86 8.81 17.61 -0.43
C TYR A 86 8.16 16.32 0.07
N SER A 87 7.93 16.24 1.38
CA SER A 87 7.08 15.21 1.98
C SER A 87 5.78 15.89 2.45
N PRO A 88 4.62 15.57 1.84
CA PRO A 88 3.38 16.18 2.26
C PRO A 88 3.04 15.73 3.67
N PHE A 89 2.60 16.67 4.52
CA PHE A 89 2.03 16.30 5.81
C PHE A 89 0.68 15.63 5.59
N VAL A 90 0.55 14.39 6.05
CA VAL A 90 -0.69 13.61 6.00
C VAL A 90 -1.19 13.43 7.41
N GLU A 91 -2.45 13.80 7.65
CA GLU A 91 -3.08 13.64 8.96
C GLU A 91 -3.19 12.15 9.32
N PRO A 92 -2.68 11.72 10.48
CA PRO A 92 -2.75 10.32 10.87
C PRO A 92 -4.19 9.95 11.25
N LEU A 93 -4.80 9.07 10.45
CA LEU A 93 -6.12 8.54 10.75
C LEU A 93 -6.03 7.33 11.66
N ARG A 94 -6.81 7.34 12.76
CA ARG A 94 -6.90 6.21 13.69
C ARG A 94 -7.47 4.97 13.00
N HIS A 95 -8.51 5.18 12.19
CA HIS A 95 -9.23 4.13 11.50
C HIS A 95 -9.56 4.57 10.08
N TRP A 96 -9.51 3.60 9.17
CA TRP A 96 -9.89 3.79 7.77
C TRP A 96 -11.30 3.23 7.54
N PHE A 97 -12.13 3.93 6.77
CA PHE A 97 -13.54 3.57 6.56
C PHE A 97 -13.92 3.35 5.10
N PHE A 98 -13.10 3.74 4.12
CA PHE A 98 -13.47 3.78 2.70
C PHE A 98 -12.86 2.61 1.92
N PHE A 99 -13.66 1.88 1.17
CA PHE A 99 -13.21 0.72 0.42
C PHE A 99 -13.68 0.80 -1.03
N LYS A 100 -13.01 0.04 -1.91
CA LYS A 100 -13.35 0.01 -3.33
C LYS A 100 -14.80 -0.45 -3.52
N GLY A 101 -15.53 0.31 -4.31
CA GLY A 101 -16.94 0.11 -4.64
C GLY A 101 -17.93 0.59 -3.59
N ASP A 102 -17.48 1.29 -2.54
CA ASP A 102 -18.39 1.97 -1.64
C ASP A 102 -19.07 3.16 -2.33
N ARG A 103 -20.32 3.43 -1.93
CA ARG A 103 -21.06 4.60 -2.38
C ARG A 103 -20.74 5.78 -1.47
N VAL A 104 -20.26 6.85 -2.09
CA VAL A 104 -19.85 8.07 -1.39
C VAL A 104 -20.49 9.30 -2.02
N GLN A 105 -20.58 10.36 -1.23
CA GLN A 105 -21.04 11.67 -1.67
C GLN A 105 -19.91 12.68 -1.51
N VAL A 106 -19.73 13.50 -2.55
CA VAL A 106 -18.77 14.61 -2.53
C VAL A 106 -19.40 15.78 -1.76
N LEU A 107 -18.69 16.28 -0.75
CA LEU A 107 -19.16 17.38 0.09
C LEU A 107 -18.74 18.74 -0.46
N VAL A 108 -17.54 18.82 -1.03
CA VAL A 108 -16.90 20.08 -1.45
C VAL A 108 -16.34 19.94 -2.87
N GLY A 109 -16.36 21.03 -3.63
CA GLY A 109 -15.77 21.10 -4.96
C GLY A 109 -16.81 21.26 -6.07
N LYS A 110 -16.37 21.06 -7.33
CA LYS A 110 -17.19 21.23 -8.53
C LYS A 110 -18.42 20.30 -8.55
N ASP A 111 -18.24 19.10 -8.02
CA ASP A 111 -19.24 18.03 -8.02
C ASP A 111 -19.90 17.83 -6.65
N ALA A 112 -19.90 18.86 -5.80
CA ALA A 112 -20.54 18.81 -4.49
C ALA A 112 -22.02 18.39 -4.59
N GLY A 113 -22.44 17.50 -3.69
CA GLY A 113 -23.79 16.93 -3.66
C GLY A 113 -23.97 15.69 -4.54
N LYS A 114 -23.09 15.43 -5.50
CA LYS A 114 -23.17 14.24 -6.35
C LYS A 114 -22.65 13.01 -5.60
N GLN A 115 -23.21 11.85 -5.98
CA GLN A 115 -22.84 10.56 -5.45
C GLN A 115 -22.14 9.73 -6.52
N GLY A 116 -21.15 8.95 -6.11
CA GLY A 116 -20.41 8.05 -6.98
C GLY A 116 -19.88 6.84 -6.23
N LEU A 117 -19.23 5.95 -6.97
CA LEU A 117 -18.57 4.78 -6.41
C LEU A 117 -17.07 5.03 -6.28
N VAL A 118 -16.48 4.57 -5.19
CA VAL A 118 -15.03 4.61 -4.99
C VAL A 118 -14.34 3.62 -5.92
N GLU A 119 -13.44 4.11 -6.78
CA GLU A 119 -12.69 3.26 -7.71
C GLU A 119 -11.30 2.93 -7.18
N LEU A 120 -10.59 3.94 -6.64
CA LEU A 120 -9.25 3.79 -6.09
C LEU A 120 -9.18 4.37 -4.68
N VAL A 121 -8.41 3.68 -3.83
CA VAL A 121 -8.14 4.09 -2.45
C VAL A 121 -6.63 4.16 -2.24
N ILE A 122 -6.16 5.29 -1.70
CA ILE A 122 -4.75 5.56 -1.39
C ILE A 122 -4.67 6.05 0.08
N PRO A 123 -4.63 5.14 1.06
CA PRO A 123 -4.58 5.49 2.48
C PRO A 123 -3.31 6.25 2.87
N GLU A 124 -2.23 6.10 2.11
CA GLU A 124 -0.95 6.76 2.36
C GLU A 124 -1.05 8.28 2.31
N ARG A 125 -2.06 8.83 1.62
CA ARG A 125 -2.35 10.27 1.50
C ARG A 125 -3.76 10.66 1.94
N ASN A 126 -4.49 9.72 2.54
CA ASN A 126 -5.92 9.88 2.82
C ASN A 126 -6.75 10.24 1.58
N TRP A 127 -6.42 9.64 0.44
CA TRP A 127 -7.04 9.94 -0.84
C TRP A 127 -7.98 8.83 -1.31
N VAL A 128 -9.05 9.26 -1.97
CA VAL A 128 -10.03 8.40 -2.62
C VAL A 128 -10.36 8.99 -3.99
N ILE A 129 -10.41 8.14 -5.01
CA ILE A 129 -10.92 8.50 -6.34
C ILE A 129 -12.34 7.98 -6.46
N VAL A 130 -13.24 8.86 -6.89
CA VAL A 130 -14.65 8.54 -7.13
C VAL A 130 -14.90 8.57 -8.62
N GLY A 131 -15.37 7.45 -9.19
CA GLY A 131 -15.51 7.30 -10.64
C GLY A 131 -16.44 8.36 -11.25
N GLY A 132 -15.96 9.02 -12.30
CA GLY A 132 -16.71 10.05 -13.03
C GLY A 132 -16.94 11.37 -12.28
N LEU A 133 -16.33 11.58 -11.10
CA LEU A 133 -16.48 12.80 -10.29
C LEU A 133 -15.12 13.43 -10.00
N ASN A 134 -15.12 14.75 -9.79
CA ASN A 134 -13.92 15.53 -9.49
C ASN A 134 -12.81 15.34 -10.54
N GLY A 135 -13.18 15.11 -11.80
CA GLY A 135 -12.22 14.95 -12.88
C GLY A 135 -11.98 16.22 -13.69
N GLU A 136 -10.83 16.21 -14.33
CA GLU A 136 -10.36 17.22 -15.27
C GLU A 136 -10.36 16.63 -16.68
N VAL A 137 -10.57 17.49 -17.68
CA VAL A 137 -10.47 17.10 -19.09
C VAL A 137 -9.11 17.55 -19.59
N GLU A 138 -8.26 16.58 -19.90
CA GLU A 138 -6.94 16.83 -20.48
C GLU A 138 -7.01 16.65 -22.00
N SER A 139 -6.47 17.61 -22.75
CA SER A 139 -6.35 17.52 -24.20
C SER A 139 -5.07 16.80 -24.58
N ASN A 140 -5.17 15.64 -25.24
CA ASN A 140 -4.02 14.95 -25.79
C ASN A 140 -3.60 15.62 -27.09
N LYS A 141 -2.33 16.02 -27.14
CA LYS A 141 -1.72 16.73 -28.28
C LYS A 141 -0.64 15.88 -28.91
N ASP A 142 -0.55 15.93 -30.24
CA ASP A 142 0.57 15.37 -31.00
C ASP A 142 1.83 16.24 -30.82
N GLU A 143 2.98 15.77 -31.36
CA GLU A 143 4.24 16.51 -31.34
C GLU A 143 4.12 17.90 -31.99
N ASP A 144 3.24 18.04 -33.00
CA ASP A 144 2.94 19.29 -33.69
C ASP A 144 1.92 20.19 -32.95
N GLY A 145 1.43 19.76 -31.78
CA GLY A 145 0.49 20.51 -30.94
C GLY A 145 -0.99 20.41 -31.36
N TYR A 146 -1.30 19.60 -32.37
CA TYR A 146 -2.68 19.30 -32.78
C TYR A 146 -3.38 18.43 -31.73
N ILE A 147 -4.61 18.80 -31.35
CA ILE A 147 -5.41 18.04 -30.38
C ILE A 147 -6.15 16.92 -31.12
N TYR A 148 -5.81 15.66 -30.85
CA TYR A 148 -6.46 14.51 -31.46
C TYR A 148 -7.55 13.88 -30.56
N SER A 149 -7.43 14.00 -29.23
CA SER A 149 -8.43 13.46 -28.30
C SER A 149 -8.50 14.23 -26.99
N TYR A 150 -9.61 14.06 -26.28
CA TYR A 150 -9.79 14.53 -24.90
C TYR A 150 -9.89 13.32 -23.99
N ALA A 151 -9.09 13.30 -22.92
CA ALA A 151 -9.17 12.30 -21.87
C ALA A 151 -9.81 12.93 -20.62
N TYR A 152 -10.76 12.23 -20.01
CA TYR A 152 -11.30 12.60 -18.71
C TYR A 152 -10.56 11.80 -17.64
N THR A 153 -9.90 12.50 -16.72
CA THR A 153 -9.11 11.88 -15.66
C THR A 153 -9.65 12.33 -14.31
N GLU A 154 -10.10 11.39 -13.48
CA GLU A 154 -10.55 11.72 -12.11
C GLU A 154 -9.39 12.19 -11.22
N ARG A 155 -9.64 13.19 -10.38
CA ARG A 155 -8.68 13.67 -9.38
C ARG A 155 -9.02 13.16 -7.98
N PRO A 156 -8.01 12.89 -7.13
CA PRO A 156 -8.24 12.39 -5.79
C PRO A 156 -8.97 13.42 -4.92
N LEU A 157 -9.83 12.91 -4.03
CA LEU A 157 -10.50 13.67 -2.99
C LEU A 157 -9.94 13.29 -1.62
N LEU A 158 -9.85 14.29 -0.73
CA LEU A 158 -9.36 14.13 0.62
C LEU A 158 -10.47 13.57 1.53
N VAL A 159 -10.19 12.41 2.14
CA VAL A 159 -11.17 11.65 2.93
C VAL A 159 -11.73 12.42 4.13
N PRO A 160 -10.91 13.05 5.01
CA PRO A 160 -11.42 13.70 6.22
C PRO A 160 -12.44 14.83 5.98
N SER A 161 -12.41 15.51 4.84
CA SER A 161 -13.15 16.77 4.66
C SER A 161 -13.98 16.86 3.38
N GLN A 162 -13.66 16.12 2.33
CA GLN A 162 -14.29 16.30 1.02
C GLN A 162 -15.28 15.18 0.66
N VAL A 163 -15.28 14.06 1.39
CA VAL A 163 -16.08 12.87 1.05
C VAL A 163 -16.75 12.29 2.29
N ALA A 164 -18.02 11.91 2.15
CA ALA A 164 -18.75 11.15 3.16
C ALA A 164 -19.28 9.84 2.59
N LEU A 165 -19.39 8.80 3.43
CA LEU A 165 -20.11 7.58 3.09
C LEU A 165 -21.61 7.87 3.05
N VAL A 166 -22.31 7.17 2.16
CA VAL A 166 -23.75 7.28 2.00
C VAL A 166 -24.43 6.12 2.71
N ASP A 167 -25.43 6.42 3.53
CA ASP A 167 -26.21 5.40 4.22
C ASP A 167 -27.15 4.69 3.22
N PRO A 168 -27.15 3.34 3.15
CA PRO A 168 -28.00 2.62 2.22
C PRO A 168 -29.50 2.76 2.52
N GLY A 169 -29.90 3.17 3.73
CA GLY A 169 -31.30 3.28 4.10
C GLY A 169 -32.01 4.52 3.57
N ASP A 170 -31.33 5.67 3.53
CA ASP A 170 -31.92 6.96 3.13
C ASP A 170 -31.12 7.70 2.06
N LEU A 171 -29.97 7.16 1.64
CA LEU A 171 -29.10 7.71 0.61
C LEU A 171 -28.56 9.11 0.93
N LEU A 172 -28.49 9.48 2.21
CA LEU A 172 -27.91 10.73 2.68
C LEU A 172 -26.47 10.51 3.19
N PRO A 173 -25.62 11.54 3.19
CA PRO A 173 -24.26 11.42 3.69
C PRO A 173 -24.28 11.28 5.21
N THR A 174 -23.41 10.42 5.74
CA THR A 174 -23.35 10.10 7.17
C THR A 174 -21.93 9.93 7.67
N GLU A 175 -21.70 10.33 8.92
CA GLU A 175 -20.52 9.92 9.68
C GLU A 175 -20.65 8.45 10.09
N VAL A 176 -19.50 7.77 10.16
CA VAL A 176 -19.42 6.33 10.32
C VAL A 176 -18.43 5.99 11.40
N GLU A 177 -18.82 5.04 12.26
CA GLU A 177 -17.97 4.47 13.30
C GLU A 177 -17.82 2.96 13.11
N TRP A 178 -16.77 2.40 13.70
CA TRP A 178 -16.61 0.95 13.76
C TRP A 178 -17.42 0.41 14.93
N GLY A 179 -18.33 -0.52 14.65
CA GLY A 179 -19.06 -1.30 15.63
C GLY A 179 -18.77 -2.79 15.52
N TYR A 180 -19.42 -3.56 16.38
CA TYR A 180 -19.37 -5.02 16.38
C TYR A 180 -20.79 -5.58 16.37
N THR A 181 -21.02 -6.58 15.52
CA THR A 181 -22.27 -7.36 15.54
C THR A 181 -22.29 -8.30 16.75
N GLU A 182 -23.45 -8.83 17.11
CA GLU A 182 -23.60 -9.86 18.17
C GLU A 182 -22.71 -11.10 17.93
N THR A 183 -22.39 -11.40 16.66
CA THR A 183 -21.48 -12.47 16.24
C THR A 183 -20.01 -12.15 16.48
N GLY A 184 -19.67 -10.90 16.81
CA GLY A 184 -18.29 -10.41 16.97
C GLY A 184 -17.66 -9.86 15.68
N ASP A 185 -18.40 -9.82 14.58
CA ASP A 185 -17.91 -9.28 13.30
C ASP A 185 -17.77 -7.76 13.35
N LYS A 186 -16.63 -7.25 12.90
CA LYS A 186 -16.35 -5.81 12.86
C LYS A 186 -17.05 -5.18 11.66
N VAL A 187 -17.99 -4.27 11.92
CA VAL A 187 -18.85 -3.65 10.89
C VAL A 187 -18.83 -2.13 10.99
N ARG A 188 -19.11 -1.45 9.89
CA ARG A 188 -19.28 0.00 9.86
C ARG A 188 -20.71 0.34 10.25
N VAL A 189 -20.91 1.29 11.15
CA VAL A 189 -22.23 1.73 11.62
C VAL A 189 -22.40 3.22 11.35
N SER A 190 -23.52 3.57 10.71
CA SER A 190 -23.94 4.95 10.48
C SER A 190 -24.31 5.60 11.82
N VAL A 191 -23.71 6.73 12.15
CA VAL A 191 -24.00 7.45 13.41
C VAL A 191 -25.44 8.00 13.39
N ARG A 192 -25.93 8.41 12.22
CA ARG A 192 -27.24 9.07 12.09
C ARG A 192 -28.41 8.10 12.20
N THR A 193 -28.32 6.92 11.58
CA THR A 193 -29.43 5.94 11.54
C THR A 193 -29.16 4.70 12.40
N GLY A 194 -27.94 4.51 12.87
CA GLY A 194 -27.51 3.28 13.55
C GLY A 194 -27.42 2.06 12.63
N ARG A 195 -27.62 2.21 11.32
CA ARG A 195 -27.59 1.09 10.37
C ARG A 195 -26.17 0.65 10.03
N ILE A 196 -26.03 -0.64 9.76
CA ILE A 196 -24.77 -1.21 9.29
C ILE A 196 -24.58 -0.87 7.81
N ILE A 197 -23.40 -0.34 7.48
CA ILE A 197 -22.95 -0.11 6.10
C ILE A 197 -22.05 -1.29 5.69
N PRO A 198 -22.55 -2.23 4.88
CA PRO A 198 -21.78 -3.40 4.47
C PRO A 198 -20.58 -2.99 3.62
N LEU A 199 -19.51 -3.80 3.64
CA LEU A 199 -18.41 -3.65 2.69
C LEU A 199 -18.89 -4.07 1.30
N SER A 200 -18.49 -3.31 0.27
CA SER A 200 -18.80 -3.66 -1.11
C SER A 200 -18.07 -4.93 -1.53
N LYS A 201 -18.73 -5.81 -2.29
CA LYS A 201 -18.09 -7.02 -2.87
C LYS A 201 -16.90 -6.67 -3.76
N LYS A 202 -16.91 -5.47 -4.37
CA LYS A 202 -15.80 -4.96 -5.18
C LYS A 202 -14.50 -4.75 -4.39
N THR A 203 -14.57 -4.71 -3.06
CA THR A 203 -13.38 -4.62 -2.22
C THR A 203 -12.50 -5.87 -2.31
N GLU A 204 -13.09 -7.03 -2.60
CA GLU A 204 -12.37 -8.30 -2.78
C GLU A 204 -11.78 -8.46 -4.18
N GLU A 205 -12.11 -7.55 -5.10
CA GLU A 205 -11.59 -7.57 -6.46
C GLU A 205 -10.12 -7.13 -6.46
N THR A 206 -9.31 -7.91 -7.18
CA THR A 206 -7.89 -7.63 -7.40
C THR A 206 -7.71 -6.74 -8.65
N HIS A 207 -6.52 -6.19 -8.87
CA HIS A 207 -6.10 -5.50 -10.11
C HIS A 207 -6.45 -6.31 -11.39
N GLN A 208 -6.42 -7.64 -11.33
CA GLN A 208 -6.80 -8.49 -12.46
C GLN A 208 -8.33 -8.63 -12.64
N TYR A 209 -9.13 -7.84 -11.91
CA TYR A 209 -10.59 -7.85 -11.87
C TYR A 209 -11.21 -9.23 -11.60
N LYS A 210 -10.48 -10.10 -10.90
CA LYS A 210 -10.97 -11.41 -10.47
C LYS A 210 -11.38 -11.32 -9.00
N SER A 211 -12.61 -11.71 -8.71
CA SER A 211 -13.05 -12.02 -7.35
C SER A 211 -12.76 -13.49 -7.06
N PRO A 212 -12.61 -13.89 -5.78
CA PRO A 212 -12.42 -15.30 -5.43
C PRO A 212 -13.52 -16.20 -5.97
N ALA A 213 -14.76 -15.71 -6.01
CA ALA A 213 -15.92 -16.46 -6.51
C ALA A 213 -15.90 -16.70 -8.03
N ASN A 214 -15.27 -15.79 -8.80
CA ASN A 214 -15.19 -15.87 -10.26
C ASN A 214 -13.86 -16.49 -10.73
N TYR A 215 -13.04 -17.00 -9.82
CA TYR A 215 -11.77 -17.62 -10.16
C TYR A 215 -11.99 -18.96 -10.87
N VAL A 216 -11.26 -19.17 -11.96
CA VAL A 216 -11.20 -20.45 -12.67
C VAL A 216 -9.79 -20.99 -12.53
N GLU A 217 -9.67 -22.23 -12.03
CA GLU A 217 -8.40 -22.90 -11.82
C GLU A 217 -7.71 -23.21 -13.16
N ASN A 218 -6.42 -22.87 -13.25
CA ASN A 218 -5.56 -23.25 -14.36
C ASN A 218 -4.81 -24.55 -14.05
N GLU A 219 -4.29 -25.19 -15.10
CA GLU A 219 -3.51 -26.43 -14.98
C GLU A 219 -2.28 -26.31 -14.07
N LYS A 220 -1.66 -25.12 -14.00
CA LYS A 220 -0.47 -24.85 -13.18
C LYS A 220 -0.80 -24.37 -11.77
N ASP A 221 -2.07 -24.27 -11.41
CA ASP A 221 -2.48 -23.78 -10.10
C ASP A 221 -2.48 -24.90 -9.06
N THR A 222 -2.18 -24.52 -7.82
CA THR A 222 -2.24 -25.46 -6.69
C THR A 222 -3.68 -25.50 -6.16
N THR A 223 -4.26 -26.70 -6.13
CA THR A 223 -5.63 -26.89 -5.63
C THR A 223 -5.67 -26.93 -4.10
N ALA A 224 -6.82 -26.59 -3.53
CA ALA A 224 -7.03 -26.63 -2.07
C ALA A 224 -6.77 -28.03 -1.47
N ALA A 225 -7.03 -29.10 -2.24
CA ALA A 225 -6.74 -30.47 -1.82
C ALA A 225 -5.23 -30.73 -1.62
N ASN A 226 -4.37 -30.04 -2.37
CA ASN A 226 -2.91 -30.17 -2.25
C ASN A 226 -2.32 -29.27 -1.16
N MET A 227 -3.04 -28.23 -0.74
CA MET A 227 -2.64 -27.33 0.36
C MET A 227 -2.91 -27.96 1.73
N LYS A 228 -2.13 -28.99 2.08
CA LYS A 228 -2.17 -29.63 3.40
C LYS A 228 -1.00 -29.16 4.24
N VAL A 229 -1.20 -29.03 5.55
CA VAL A 229 -0.12 -28.74 6.50
C VAL A 229 0.77 -29.98 6.61
N THR A 230 1.90 -29.98 5.90
CA THR A 230 2.89 -31.06 5.91
C THR A 230 4.03 -30.82 6.90
N PHE A 231 4.17 -29.60 7.42
CA PHE A 231 5.25 -29.22 8.32
C PHE A 231 5.17 -30.00 9.64
N LYS A 232 6.28 -30.67 9.98
CA LYS A 232 6.47 -31.36 11.27
C LYS A 232 7.63 -30.69 12.01
N PRO A 233 7.42 -30.16 13.22
CA PRO A 233 8.50 -29.54 13.96
C PRO A 233 9.54 -30.60 14.35
N ARG A 234 10.78 -30.41 13.89
CA ARG A 234 11.95 -31.24 14.22
C ARG A 234 13.10 -30.37 14.70
N LEU A 235 14.00 -30.94 15.48
CA LEU A 235 15.23 -30.29 15.95
C LEU A 235 16.39 -30.48 14.95
N THR A 236 16.08 -30.41 13.65
CA THR A 236 17.02 -30.54 12.53
C THR A 236 16.88 -29.32 11.63
N THR A 237 17.95 -28.95 10.92
CA THR A 237 17.81 -27.92 9.88
C THR A 237 17.16 -28.49 8.63
N PHE A 238 16.65 -27.62 7.76
CA PHE A 238 16.03 -28.02 6.50
C PHE A 238 16.98 -28.84 5.62
N GLU A 239 18.25 -28.46 5.57
CA GLU A 239 19.28 -29.15 4.79
C GLU A 239 19.57 -30.55 5.34
N MET A 240 19.61 -30.70 6.67
CA MET A 240 19.81 -32.02 7.31
C MET A 240 18.62 -32.95 7.05
N GLU A 241 17.40 -32.43 7.13
CA GLU A 241 16.19 -33.22 6.87
C GLU A 241 16.12 -33.70 5.41
N ILE A 242 16.45 -32.84 4.44
CA ILE A 242 16.52 -33.22 3.03
C ILE A 242 17.64 -34.24 2.79
N ALA A 243 18.80 -34.06 3.44
CA ALA A 243 19.90 -35.01 3.31
C ALA A 243 19.49 -36.40 3.81
N GLU A 244 18.82 -36.48 4.96
CA GLU A 244 18.27 -37.72 5.50
C GLU A 244 17.22 -38.34 4.56
N GLU A 245 16.28 -37.54 4.03
CA GLU A 245 15.23 -38.01 3.13
C GLU A 245 15.77 -38.53 1.79
N LEU A 246 16.74 -37.84 1.22
CA LEU A 246 17.41 -38.24 -0.03
C LEU A 246 18.48 -39.33 0.19
N GLY A 247 18.76 -39.72 1.44
CA GLY A 247 19.82 -40.69 1.77
C GLY A 247 21.23 -40.18 1.48
N ILE A 248 21.43 -38.86 1.48
CA ILE A 248 22.74 -38.24 1.26
C ILE A 248 23.55 -38.32 2.55
N THR A 249 24.66 -39.06 2.49
CA THR A 249 25.62 -39.18 3.60
C THR A 249 26.86 -38.33 3.31
N GLU A 250 27.32 -37.57 4.31
CA GLU A 250 28.54 -36.76 4.23
C GLU A 250 29.52 -37.21 5.31
N ASP A 251 30.59 -37.90 4.89
CA ASP A 251 31.62 -38.41 5.78
C ASP A 251 32.71 -37.35 6.09
N ARG A 252 32.77 -36.26 5.31
CA ARG A 252 33.80 -35.23 5.49
C ARG A 252 33.50 -34.36 6.70
N ILE A 253 34.50 -34.20 7.55
CA ILE A 253 34.43 -33.30 8.70
C ILE A 253 34.81 -31.88 8.24
N PRO A 254 33.96 -30.86 8.48
CA PRO A 254 34.29 -29.48 8.14
C PRO A 254 35.54 -29.02 8.89
N LYS A 255 36.52 -28.48 8.17
CA LYS A 255 37.76 -27.94 8.76
C LYS A 255 37.43 -26.71 9.59
N LYS A 256 38.12 -26.53 10.73
CA LYS A 256 37.99 -25.34 11.57
C LYS A 256 38.33 -24.09 10.78
N THR A 257 37.44 -23.10 10.79
CA THR A 257 37.65 -21.77 10.21
C THR A 257 37.65 -20.71 11.31
N TYR A 258 38.42 -19.66 11.11
CA TYR A 258 38.44 -18.50 12.01
C TYR A 258 37.61 -17.38 11.38
N TRP A 259 36.74 -16.76 12.18
CA TRP A 259 35.95 -15.60 11.79
C TRP A 259 36.42 -14.41 12.63
N TYR A 260 36.86 -13.34 11.98
CA TYR A 260 37.39 -12.13 12.61
C TYR A 260 36.75 -10.87 12.02
#